data_AF-A0A0A9AFC9-F1
#
_entry.id   AF-A0A0A9AFC9-F1
#
_cell.length_a   1.000
_cell.length_b   1.000
_cell.length_c   1.000
_cell.angle_alpha   90.00
_cell.angle_beta   90.00
_cell.angle_gamma   90.00
#
_symmetry.space_group_name_H-M   'P 1'
#
loop_
_entity.id
_entity.type
_entity.pdbx_description
1 polymer ?
#
loop_
_entity_poly.entity_id
_entity_poly.type
_entity_poly.pdbx_seq_one_letter_code
_entity_poly.pdbx_strand_id
1 'polypeptide(L)'
;MPDGPVETGEENEKVVFTADSALYEYLDGGWKERGKGELKLNVPVSGGERARLVMRAKGNYRLVLNASLYDDMSLKDMDKKGVTFACMNSISESQSGLATFALKFKDTVTREDFKAAVEAHKVRKATDTLKMPENSPKAADV
;
A
#
# COMPACT_ATOMS: atom_id res chain seq x y z
N MET A 1 32.01 16.18 2.37
CA MET A 1 30.64 15.86 1.93
C MET A 1 29.69 16.71 2.76
N PRO A 2 28.56 17.20 2.23
CA PRO A 2 27.61 17.93 3.06
C PRO A 2 26.95 16.96 4.04
N ASP A 3 27.20 17.16 5.33
CA ASP A 3 26.60 16.46 6.47
C ASP A 3 25.19 17.03 6.75
N GLY A 4 24.34 17.01 5.71
CA GLY A 4 22.95 17.44 5.82
C GLY A 4 22.05 16.27 6.22
N PRO A 5 20.94 16.52 6.94
CA PRO A 5 19.92 15.50 7.15
C PRO A 5 19.46 14.96 5.79
N VAL A 6 19.51 13.63 5.63
CA VAL A 6 19.10 12.97 4.39
C VAL A 6 17.58 12.96 4.35
N GLU A 7 17.00 13.81 3.50
CA GLU A 7 15.56 13.83 3.25
C GLU A 7 15.14 12.51 2.58
N THR A 8 14.18 11.81 3.19
CA THR A 8 13.72 10.50 2.69
C THR A 8 12.56 10.62 1.71
N GLY A 9 11.90 11.79 1.68
CA GLY A 9 10.65 12.01 0.95
C GLY A 9 9.44 11.27 1.56
N GLU A 10 9.58 10.76 2.79
CA GLU A 10 8.54 10.04 3.56
C GLU A 10 8.13 10.82 4.83
N GLU A 11 8.63 12.03 5.03
CA GLU A 11 8.52 12.81 6.28
C GLU A 11 7.09 13.30 6.59
N ASN A 12 6.25 13.44 5.56
CA ASN A 12 4.85 13.85 5.69
C ASN A 12 3.88 12.66 5.66
N GLU A 13 4.38 11.45 5.94
CA GLU A 13 3.62 10.21 5.90
C GLU A 13 3.66 9.47 7.24
N LYS A 14 2.56 8.76 7.55
CA LYS A 14 2.48 7.83 8.68
C LYS A 14 2.58 6.41 8.16
N VAL A 15 3.48 5.63 8.75
CA VAL A 15 3.57 4.18 8.52
C VAL A 15 2.42 3.50 9.28
N VAL A 16 1.52 2.85 8.55
CA VAL A 16 0.38 2.10 9.13
C VAL A 16 0.58 0.59 9.12
N PHE A 17 1.51 0.10 8.32
CA PHE A 17 1.97 -1.29 8.33
C PHE A 17 3.46 -1.33 8.00
N THR A 18 4.19 -2.23 8.66
CA THR A 18 5.58 -2.53 8.34
C THR A 18 5.90 -4.00 8.58
N ALA A 19 6.63 -4.62 7.65
CA ALA A 19 7.11 -5.99 7.79
C ALA A 19 8.28 -6.29 6.85
N ASP A 20 9.14 -7.22 7.26
CA ASP A 20 10.12 -7.84 6.36
C ASP A 20 9.40 -8.68 5.30
N SER A 21 9.80 -8.50 4.04
CA SER A 21 9.26 -9.24 2.90
C SER A 21 10.31 -9.46 1.81
N ALA A 22 10.03 -10.43 0.94
CA ALA A 22 10.71 -10.59 -0.35
C ALA A 22 9.76 -10.17 -1.47
N LEU A 23 10.22 -9.25 -2.33
CA LEU A 23 9.48 -8.74 -3.48
C LEU A 23 9.95 -9.43 -4.76
N TYR A 24 8.97 -9.90 -5.53
CA TYR A 24 9.17 -10.49 -6.85
C TYR A 24 8.34 -9.72 -7.88
N GLU A 25 8.85 -9.65 -9.10
CA GLU A 25 8.15 -9.08 -10.26
C GLU A 25 7.94 -10.18 -11.30
N TYR A 26 6.74 -10.23 -11.89
CA TYR A 26 6.44 -11.17 -12.95
C TYR A 26 6.93 -10.61 -14.30
N LEU A 27 7.97 -11.22 -14.87
CA LEU A 27 8.63 -10.80 -16.09
C LEU A 27 8.93 -12.03 -16.97
N ASP A 28 8.70 -11.91 -18.28
CA ASP A 28 9.01 -12.94 -19.28
C ASP A 28 8.46 -14.34 -18.93
N GLY A 29 7.26 -14.39 -18.35
CA GLY A 29 6.60 -15.64 -17.98
C GLY A 29 7.02 -16.24 -16.63
N GLY A 30 7.86 -15.55 -15.84
CA GLY A 30 8.35 -16.04 -14.56
C GLY A 30 8.50 -14.99 -13.46
N TRP A 31 8.57 -15.44 -12.22
CA TRP A 31 8.83 -14.58 -11.06
C TRP A 31 10.32 -14.32 -10.90
N LYS A 32 10.73 -13.05 -10.93
CA LYS A 32 12.11 -12.61 -10.69
C LYS A 32 12.20 -11.83 -9.38
N GLU A 33 13.18 -12.16 -8.54
CA GLU A 33 13.38 -11.45 -7.26
C GLU A 33 13.87 -10.01 -7.53
N ARG A 34 13.16 -9.02 -6.98
CA ARG A 34 13.49 -7.60 -7.12
C ARG A 34 14.22 -7.04 -5.90
N GLY A 35 13.94 -7.59 -4.72
CA GLY A 35 14.63 -7.24 -3.48
C GLY A 35 14.04 -7.89 -2.24
N LYS A 36 14.82 -7.92 -1.16
CA LYS A 36 14.39 -8.32 0.19
C LYS A 36 14.63 -7.18 1.15
N GLY A 37 13.69 -6.90 2.04
CA GLY A 37 13.83 -5.83 3.02
C GLY A 37 12.50 -5.45 3.66
N GLU A 38 12.49 -4.27 4.27
CA GLU A 38 11.33 -3.74 4.97
C GLU A 38 10.34 -3.15 3.96
N LEU A 39 9.13 -3.70 3.96
CA LEU A 39 7.97 -3.15 3.28
C LEU A 39 7.24 -2.22 4.25
N LYS A 40 6.83 -1.05 3.77
CA LYS A 40 5.99 -0.09 4.48
C LYS A 40 4.74 0.23 3.67
N LEU A 41 3.62 0.39 4.38
CA LEU A 41 2.44 1.08 3.86
C LEU A 41 2.40 2.47 4.51
N ASN A 42 2.65 3.48 3.70
CA ASN A 42 2.68 4.88 4.11
C ASN A 42 1.35 5.55 3.75
N VAL A 43 0.82 6.35 4.68
CA VAL A 43 -0.42 7.12 4.51
C VAL A 43 -0.09 8.60 4.70
N PRO A 44 -0.43 9.49 3.75
CA PRO A 44 -0.19 10.92 3.87
C PRO A 44 -0.88 11.55 5.08
N VAL A 45 -0.17 12.40 5.83
CA VAL A 45 -0.71 13.07 7.03
C VAL A 45 -1.65 14.22 6.66
N SER A 46 -1.31 14.97 5.61
CA SER A 46 -2.00 16.22 5.24
C SER A 46 -3.17 16.04 4.26
N GLY A 47 -3.49 14.78 3.89
CA GLY A 47 -4.49 14.46 2.86
C GLY A 47 -4.06 14.88 1.44
N GLY A 48 -4.87 14.53 0.43
CA GLY A 48 -4.63 14.90 -0.97
C GLY A 48 -3.87 13.86 -1.79
N GLU A 49 -2.91 13.15 -1.18
CA GLU A 49 -2.19 12.04 -1.80
C GLU A 49 -2.80 10.68 -1.42
N ARG A 50 -2.47 9.64 -2.19
CA ARG A 50 -2.90 8.26 -1.90
C ARG A 50 -1.90 7.57 -0.99
N ALA A 51 -2.38 6.63 -0.18
CA ALA A 51 -1.50 5.71 0.52
C ALA A 51 -0.63 4.94 -0.49
N ARG A 52 0.61 4.60 -0.12
CA ARG A 52 1.56 3.93 -1.01
C ARG A 52 2.37 2.84 -0.32
N LEU A 53 2.73 1.84 -1.09
CA LEU A 53 3.69 0.81 -0.73
C LEU A 53 5.10 1.28 -1.07
N VAL A 54 5.97 1.28 -0.07
CA VAL A 54 7.39 1.63 -0.20
C VAL A 54 8.21 0.46 0.32
N MET A 55 9.21 0.03 -0.44
CA MET A 55 10.13 -1.02 0.00
C MET A 55 11.56 -0.70 -0.40
N ARG A 56 12.48 -0.84 0.54
CA ARG A 56 13.92 -0.69 0.33
C ARG A 56 14.65 -2.00 0.58
N ALA A 57 15.62 -2.32 -0.26
CA ALA A 57 16.42 -3.51 -0.10
C ALA A 57 17.34 -3.42 1.13
N LYS A 58 17.42 -4.51 1.90
CA LYS A 58 18.28 -4.62 3.08
C LYS A 58 19.76 -4.52 2.67
N GLY A 59 20.54 -3.76 3.43
CA GLY A 59 21.99 -3.59 3.22
C GLY A 59 22.35 -2.34 2.42
N ASN A 60 21.81 -2.17 1.21
CA ASN A 60 22.12 -1.02 0.34
C ASN A 60 21.02 0.05 0.28
N TYR A 61 19.88 -0.18 0.94
CA TYR A 61 18.74 0.75 1.04
C TYR A 61 18.17 1.22 -0.31
N ARG A 62 18.46 0.50 -1.39
CA ARG A 62 17.94 0.81 -2.73
C ARG A 62 16.42 0.68 -2.72
N LEU A 63 15.73 1.70 -3.24
CA LEU A 63 14.28 1.67 -3.42
C LEU A 63 13.92 0.61 -4.48
N VAL A 64 13.12 -0.39 -4.09
CA VAL A 64 12.72 -1.53 -4.95
C VAL A 64 11.22 -1.55 -5.26
N LEU A 65 10.41 -0.86 -4.46
CA LEU A 65 8.99 -0.62 -4.73
C LEU A 65 8.63 0.79 -4.27
N ASN A 66 7.91 1.51 -5.12
CA ASN A 66 7.20 2.73 -4.77
C ASN A 66 5.90 2.76 -5.60
N ALA A 67 4.81 2.32 -4.99
CA ALA A 67 3.55 2.09 -5.68
C ALA A 67 2.38 2.67 -4.89
N SER A 68 1.64 3.60 -5.49
CA SER A 68 0.40 4.12 -4.89
C SER A 68 -0.70 3.07 -4.89
N LEU A 69 -1.45 2.99 -3.80
CA LEU A 69 -2.70 2.23 -3.76
C LEU A 69 -3.75 2.88 -4.67
N TYR A 70 -4.69 2.08 -5.14
CA TYR A 70 -5.84 2.53 -5.93
C TYR A 70 -7.07 1.70 -5.58
N ASP A 71 -8.26 2.23 -5.83
CA ASP A 71 -9.53 1.74 -5.30
C ASP A 71 -9.79 0.26 -5.70
N ASP A 72 -9.49 -0.09 -6.95
CA ASP A 72 -9.66 -1.44 -7.52
C ASP A 72 -8.43 -2.34 -7.33
N MET A 73 -7.50 -1.97 -6.45
CA MET A 73 -6.33 -2.80 -6.17
C MET A 73 -6.78 -4.11 -5.51
N SER A 74 -6.50 -5.22 -6.19
CA SER A 74 -6.84 -6.56 -5.71
C SER A 74 -5.60 -7.30 -5.25
N LEU A 75 -5.59 -7.73 -4.00
CA LEU A 75 -4.59 -8.63 -3.45
C LEU A 75 -5.04 -10.08 -3.65
N LYS A 76 -4.27 -10.89 -4.38
CA LYS A 76 -4.57 -12.31 -4.64
C LYS A 76 -3.60 -13.22 -3.89
N ASP A 77 -4.14 -14.22 -3.22
CA ASP A 77 -3.36 -15.24 -2.54
C ASP A 77 -2.58 -16.09 -3.54
N MET A 78 -1.29 -16.34 -3.26
CA MET A 78 -0.41 -17.16 -4.12
C MET A 78 0.02 -18.46 -3.43
N ASP A 79 0.59 -18.33 -2.23
CA ASP A 79 0.92 -19.44 -1.34
C ASP A 79 0.49 -19.07 0.10
N LYS A 80 0.78 -19.92 1.09
CA LYS A 80 0.42 -19.65 2.50
C LYS A 80 0.98 -18.33 3.06
N LYS A 81 2.05 -17.80 2.48
CA LYS A 81 2.79 -16.61 2.95
C LYS A 81 2.90 -15.52 1.89
N GLY A 82 2.31 -15.76 0.72
CA GLY A 82 2.52 -15.00 -0.49
C GLY A 82 1.24 -14.34 -0.97
N VAL A 83 1.36 -13.10 -1.42
CA VAL A 83 0.28 -12.32 -2.01
C VAL A 83 0.78 -11.65 -3.28
N THR A 84 -0.08 -11.54 -4.28
CA THR A 84 0.20 -10.89 -5.56
C THR A 84 -0.73 -9.72 -5.79
N PHE A 85 -0.24 -8.74 -6.53
CA PHE A 85 -0.99 -7.55 -6.90
C PHE A 85 -0.42 -6.93 -8.16
N ALA A 86 -1.27 -6.20 -8.89
CA ALA A 86 -0.83 -5.34 -9.96
C ALA A 86 -0.70 -3.91 -9.43
N CYS A 87 0.33 -3.18 -9.85
CA CYS A 87 0.45 -1.77 -9.52
C CYS A 87 1.34 -1.05 -10.54
N MET A 88 1.24 0.29 -10.53
CA MET A 88 2.23 1.13 -11.17
C MET A 88 3.40 1.38 -10.23
N ASN A 89 4.59 0.98 -10.63
CA ASN A 89 5.80 1.18 -9.84
C ASN A 89 6.51 2.44 -10.36
N SER A 90 6.57 3.51 -9.57
CA SER A 90 7.11 4.80 -10.02
C SER A 90 8.62 4.80 -10.28
N ILE A 91 9.30 3.72 -9.91
CA ILE A 91 10.74 3.53 -10.15
C ILE A 91 11.05 2.58 -11.33
N SER A 92 10.05 2.10 -12.08
CA SER A 92 10.31 1.29 -13.28
C SER A 92 10.53 2.17 -14.50
N GLU A 93 11.58 1.88 -15.28
CA GLU A 93 11.86 2.56 -16.56
C GLU A 93 10.96 2.07 -17.71
N SER A 94 10.15 1.03 -17.49
CA SER A 94 9.29 0.44 -18.53
C SER A 94 8.06 1.31 -18.82
N GLN A 95 7.82 1.57 -20.11
CA GLN A 95 6.72 2.40 -20.59
C GLN A 95 5.31 1.81 -20.38
N SER A 96 5.19 0.52 -20.02
CA SER A 96 3.90 -0.17 -19.90
C SER A 96 3.12 0.18 -18.62
N GLY A 97 3.72 0.92 -17.68
CA GLY A 97 3.05 1.52 -16.52
C GLY A 97 2.58 0.54 -15.45
N LEU A 98 2.04 -0.62 -15.82
CA LEU A 98 1.50 -1.65 -14.93
C LEU A 98 2.45 -2.86 -14.87
N ALA A 99 2.80 -3.27 -13.66
CA ALA A 99 3.58 -4.47 -13.38
C ALA A 99 2.86 -5.35 -12.34
N THR A 100 3.10 -6.66 -12.40
CA THR A 100 2.56 -7.62 -11.44
C THR A 100 3.64 -8.02 -10.46
N PHE A 101 3.39 -7.82 -9.17
CA PHE A 101 4.32 -8.13 -8.10
C PHE A 101 3.79 -9.25 -7.20
N ALA A 102 4.72 -9.93 -6.53
CA ALA A 102 4.44 -10.81 -5.40
C ALA A 102 5.24 -10.36 -4.18
N LEU A 103 4.62 -10.40 -3.02
CA LEU A 103 5.27 -10.27 -1.71
C LEU A 103 5.22 -11.61 -1.00
N LYS A 104 6.33 -12.00 -0.38
CA LYS A 104 6.43 -13.20 0.44
C LYS A 104 6.88 -12.84 1.85
N PHE A 105 5.98 -13.06 2.81
CA PHE A 105 6.17 -12.73 4.22
C PHE A 105 6.72 -13.92 5.01
N LYS A 106 7.10 -13.67 6.27
CA LYS A 106 7.58 -14.71 7.20
C LYS A 106 6.51 -15.76 7.54
N ASP A 107 5.26 -15.35 7.65
CA ASP A 107 4.13 -16.17 8.09
C ASP A 107 2.80 -15.66 7.50
N THR A 108 1.76 -16.48 7.65
CA THR A 108 0.40 -16.18 7.16
C THR A 108 -0.25 -15.04 7.93
N VAL A 109 0.08 -14.86 9.22
CA VAL A 109 -0.48 -13.79 10.05
C VAL A 109 -0.08 -12.43 9.49
N THR A 110 1.22 -12.23 9.23
CA THR A 110 1.76 -11.00 8.64
C THR A 110 1.14 -10.72 7.26
N ARG A 111 0.88 -11.77 6.47
CA ARG A 111 0.22 -11.64 5.16
C ARG A 111 -1.23 -11.15 5.31
N GLU A 112 -1.98 -11.67 6.27
CA GLU A 112 -3.35 -11.22 6.52
C GLU A 112 -3.37 -9.80 7.08
N ASP A 113 -2.46 -9.45 7.99
CA ASP A 113 -2.31 -8.09 8.51
C ASP A 113 -2.00 -7.10 7.38
N PHE A 114 -1.11 -7.48 6.46
CA PHE A 114 -0.82 -6.69 5.26
C PHE A 114 -2.07 -6.49 4.40
N LYS A 115 -2.82 -7.57 4.12
CA LYS A 115 -4.05 -7.50 3.32
C LYS A 115 -5.08 -6.59 3.97
N ALA A 116 -5.31 -6.75 5.27
CA ALA A 116 -6.23 -5.92 6.03
C ALA A 116 -5.80 -4.43 6.00
N ALA A 117 -4.51 -4.16 6.16
CA ALA A 117 -3.98 -2.79 6.11
C ALA A 117 -4.17 -2.15 4.73
N VAL A 118 -3.92 -2.88 3.64
CA VAL A 118 -4.15 -2.39 2.28
C VAL A 118 -5.65 -2.15 2.03
N GLU A 119 -6.52 -3.08 2.42
CA GLU A 119 -7.97 -2.92 2.27
C GLU A 119 -8.52 -1.73 3.06
N ALA A 120 -7.96 -1.44 4.24
CA ALA A 120 -8.36 -0.29 5.05
C ALA A 120 -7.90 1.06 4.48
N HIS A 121 -6.87 1.08 3.63
CA HIS A 121 -6.23 2.31 3.15
C HIS A 121 -6.22 2.49 1.62
N LYS A 122 -6.70 1.50 0.85
CA LYS A 122 -7.08 1.73 -0.54
C LYS A 122 -8.32 2.62 -0.53
N VAL A 123 -8.23 3.77 -1.17
CA VAL A 123 -9.27 4.81 -1.04
C VAL A 123 -10.62 4.26 -1.55
N ARG A 124 -11.70 4.58 -0.83
CA ARG A 124 -13.02 4.87 -1.44
C ARG A 124 -13.32 6.31 -1.08
N LYS A 125 -13.61 7.17 -2.06
CA LYS A 125 -14.26 8.46 -1.78
C LYS A 125 -15.57 8.56 -2.55
N ALA A 126 -16.66 8.17 -1.88
CA ALA A 126 -17.88 8.99 -1.74
C ALA A 126 -18.77 8.44 -0.61
N THR A 127 -19.15 9.35 0.30
CA THR A 127 -20.28 9.33 1.28
C THR A 127 -20.31 8.27 2.40
N ASP A 128 -20.12 8.73 3.65
CA ASP A 128 -21.17 8.52 4.66
C ASP A 128 -21.42 9.84 5.40
N THR A 129 -22.67 10.27 5.24
CA THR A 129 -23.31 11.48 5.73
C THR A 129 -23.32 11.51 7.24
N LEU A 130 -22.92 12.63 7.84
CA LEU A 130 -23.36 12.98 9.19
C LEU A 130 -24.88 12.86 9.23
N LYS A 131 -25.31 12.05 10.19
CA LYS A 131 -26.68 11.60 10.49
C LYS A 131 -27.74 12.71 10.32
N MET A 132 -28.87 12.30 9.76
CA MET A 132 -30.13 13.04 9.66
C MET A 132 -30.48 13.80 10.96
N PRO A 133 -31.11 15.00 10.88
CA PRO A 133 -31.78 15.59 12.03
C PRO A 133 -32.99 14.71 12.40
N GLU A 134 -32.96 14.18 13.62
CA GLU A 134 -34.12 13.60 14.27
C GLU A 134 -35.11 14.71 14.63
N ASN A 135 -36.18 14.84 13.83
CA ASN A 135 -37.46 15.32 14.34
C ASN A 135 -38.60 14.82 13.45
N SER A 136 -39.30 13.78 13.89
CA SER A 136 -40.62 13.44 13.34
C SER A 136 -41.68 14.31 14.02
N PRO A 137 -42.61 14.93 13.26
CA PRO A 137 -43.71 15.67 13.86
C PRO A 137 -44.68 14.72 14.54
N LYS A 138 -44.94 14.99 15.83
CA LYS A 138 -45.98 14.35 16.63
C LYS A 138 -47.34 14.85 16.12
N ALA A 139 -48.06 14.01 15.38
CA ALA A 139 -49.47 14.25 15.13
C ALA A 139 -50.26 13.89 16.39
N ALA A 140 -50.78 14.91 17.08
CA ALA A 140 -51.82 14.77 18.07
C ALA A 140 -52.60 16.10 18.17
N ASP A 141 -53.93 15.96 18.09
CA ASP A 141 -54.98 16.91 18.48
C ASP A 141 -55.19 18.18 17.63
N VAL A 142 -56.22 18.17 16.77
CA VAL A 142 -57.62 18.60 17.05
C VAL A 142 -58.48 18.35 15.81
#